data_AF-A0A2P6TVU6-F1
#
_entry.id   AF-A0A2P6TVU6-F1
#
_cell.length_a   1.000
_cell.length_b   1.000
_cell.length_c   1.000
_cell.angle_alpha   90.00
_cell.angle_beta   90.00
_cell.angle_gamma   90.00
#
_symmetry.space_group_name_H-M   'P 1'
#
loop_
_entity.id
_entity.type
_entity.pdbx_description
1 polymer ?
#
loop_
_entity_poly.entity_id
_entity_poly.type
_entity_poly.pdbx_seq_one_letter_code
_entity_poly.pdbx_strand_id
1 'polypeptide(L)'
;MLNQAAIGNQPAVVQLLMGAGQPATHEDVLRAAQHASAQALPLLLSAGPQPAPASDPIERLELFWRLGFHYTCPILAALETRARTERDSSVEPLDASLLSVLEQLLAAGYRPAVFHDVEVHTHRQLAPVRRAVFEPLSDDPRLDVAGTNRWLALAIEHPAWSPAQHARFLPSFRAATRTLLLVLHRTSRTGSGSSSLASLLASLPNDPLLHIIGLAAYPLSTWAALDACDG
;
A
#
# COMPACT_ATOMS: atom_id res chain seq x y z
N MET A 1 24.34 10.63 0.59
CA MET A 1 23.77 11.35 1.75
C MET A 1 22.26 11.45 1.66
N LEU A 2 21.69 11.98 0.56
CA LEU A 2 20.23 12.01 0.38
C LEU A 2 19.59 10.62 0.53
N ASN A 3 20.18 9.62 -0.13
CA ASN A 3 19.76 8.23 -0.02
C ASN A 3 19.72 7.67 1.41
N GLN A 4 20.75 7.95 2.22
CA GLN A 4 20.81 7.51 3.61
C GLN A 4 19.77 8.23 4.48
N ALA A 5 19.54 9.52 4.23
CA ALA A 5 18.49 10.27 4.90
C ALA A 5 17.09 9.75 4.52
N ALA A 6 16.89 9.36 3.27
CA ALA A 6 15.68 8.72 2.79
C ALA A 6 15.44 7.37 3.49
N ILE A 7 16.44 6.48 3.51
CA ILE A 7 16.41 5.18 4.22
C ILE A 7 16.12 5.36 5.71
N GLY A 8 16.71 6.38 6.33
CA GLY A 8 16.52 6.70 7.74
C GLY A 8 15.19 7.40 8.06
N ASN A 9 14.33 7.62 7.06
CA ASN A 9 13.08 8.36 7.18
C ASN A 9 13.27 9.74 7.85
N GLN A 10 14.28 10.51 7.42
CA GLN A 10 14.67 11.80 8.00
C GLN A 10 14.23 12.98 7.10
N PRO A 11 12.95 13.42 7.15
CA PRO A 11 12.42 14.41 6.22
C PRO A 11 13.14 15.76 6.28
N ALA A 12 13.54 16.21 7.47
CA ALA A 12 14.28 17.47 7.63
C ALA A 12 15.64 17.46 6.92
N VAL A 13 16.35 16.32 6.97
CA VAL A 13 17.65 16.15 6.31
C VAL A 13 17.47 16.04 4.80
N VAL A 14 16.45 15.29 4.35
CA VAL A 14 16.07 15.19 2.93
C VAL A 14 15.77 16.59 2.36
N GLN A 15 14.92 17.37 3.04
CA GLN A 15 14.56 18.72 2.63
C GLN A 15 15.79 19.65 2.56
N LEU A 16 16.68 19.58 3.56
CA LEU A 16 17.90 20.39 3.59
C LEU A 16 18.84 20.05 2.42
N LEU A 17 19.06 18.76 2.15
CA LEU A 17 19.93 18.30 1.06
C LEU A 17 19.38 18.66 -0.32
N MET A 18 18.06 18.54 -0.50
CA MET A 18 17.39 18.94 -1.74
C MET A 18 17.40 20.46 -1.93
N GLY A 19 17.20 21.23 -0.85
CA GLY A 19 17.33 22.69 -0.85
C GLY A 19 18.77 23.16 -1.16
N ALA A 20 19.78 22.34 -0.84
CA ALA A 20 21.16 22.55 -1.23
C ALA A 20 21.47 22.15 -2.70
N GLY A 21 20.45 21.79 -3.49
CA GLY A 21 20.59 21.45 -4.90
C GLY A 21 20.92 19.99 -5.19
N GLN A 22 20.84 19.08 -4.21
CA GLN A 22 20.94 17.64 -4.51
C GLN A 22 19.64 17.15 -5.16
N PRO A 23 19.68 16.63 -6.41
CA PRO A 23 18.47 16.16 -7.08
C PRO A 23 17.96 14.87 -6.43
N ALA A 24 16.64 14.75 -6.28
CA ALA A 24 16.02 13.49 -5.92
C ALA A 24 16.11 12.51 -7.09
N THR A 25 16.56 11.28 -6.83
CA THR A 25 16.69 10.24 -7.85
C THR A 25 15.63 9.16 -7.69
N HIS A 26 15.39 8.37 -8.75
CA HIS A 26 14.53 7.18 -8.66
C HIS A 26 15.04 6.18 -7.62
N GLU A 27 16.36 6.05 -7.46
CA GLU A 27 16.95 5.18 -6.45
C GLU A 27 16.57 5.64 -5.03
N ASP A 28 16.51 6.94 -4.75
CA ASP A 28 16.09 7.45 -3.44
C ASP A 28 14.64 7.08 -3.13
N VAL A 29 13.74 7.19 -4.12
CA VAL A 29 12.33 6.77 -4.00
C VAL A 29 12.23 5.26 -3.76
N LEU A 30 12.98 4.46 -4.52
CA LEU A 30 13.02 3.01 -4.39
C LEU A 30 13.50 2.59 -2.99
N ARG A 31 14.58 3.19 -2.49
CA ARG A 31 15.11 2.90 -1.15
C ARG A 31 14.14 3.36 -0.05
N ALA A 32 13.54 4.54 -0.19
CA ALA A 32 12.52 5.01 0.75
C ALA A 32 11.34 4.02 0.83
N ALA A 33 10.89 3.49 -0.31
CA ALA A 33 9.82 2.50 -0.34
C ALA A 33 10.21 1.17 0.31
N GLN A 34 11.40 0.65 0.01
CA GLN A 34 11.94 -0.56 0.62
C GLN A 34 12.05 -0.45 2.15
N HIS A 35 12.37 0.73 2.67
CA HIS A 35 12.56 0.98 4.10
C HIS A 35 11.35 1.60 4.79
N ALA A 36 10.16 1.53 4.18
CA ALA A 36 8.92 2.05 4.75
C ALA A 36 9.00 3.53 5.22
N SER A 37 9.78 4.35 4.51
CA SER A 37 10.13 5.72 4.90
C SER A 37 9.03 6.73 4.54
N ALA A 38 7.89 6.59 5.20
CA ALA A 38 6.66 7.30 4.90
C ALA A 38 6.72 8.83 5.01
N GLN A 39 7.64 9.39 5.80
CA GLN A 39 7.75 10.85 6.00
C GLN A 39 8.73 11.50 5.03
N ALA A 40 9.79 10.79 4.63
CA ALA A 40 10.75 11.27 3.65
C ALA A 40 10.22 11.21 2.21
N LEU A 41 9.38 10.22 1.91
CA LEU A 41 8.90 9.94 0.56
C LEU A 41 8.15 11.11 -0.12
N PRO A 42 7.22 11.86 0.51
CA PRO A 42 6.53 12.97 -0.15
C PRO A 42 7.49 14.06 -0.65
N LEU A 43 8.58 14.30 0.09
CA LEU A 43 9.60 15.27 -0.30
C LEU A 43 10.31 14.82 -1.57
N LEU A 44 10.73 13.55 -1.63
CA LEU A 44 11.36 12.97 -2.81
C LEU A 44 10.42 13.05 -4.03
N LEU A 45 9.16 12.63 -3.85
CA LEU A 45 8.14 12.67 -4.91
C LEU A 45 7.85 14.10 -5.41
N SER A 46 7.95 15.11 -4.53
CA SER A 46 7.69 16.50 -4.90
C SER A 46 8.77 17.14 -5.78
N ALA A 47 10.01 16.61 -5.77
CA ALA A 47 11.12 17.17 -6.53
C ALA A 47 11.51 16.37 -7.79
N GLY A 48 10.89 15.21 -8.03
CA GLY A 48 11.06 14.40 -9.24
C GLY A 48 11.53 12.97 -8.95
N PRO A 49 11.58 12.06 -9.94
CA PRO A 49 11.12 12.16 -11.34
C PRO A 49 9.64 11.73 -11.51
N GLN A 50 9.06 12.03 -12.68
CA GLN A 50 7.77 11.44 -13.09
C GLN A 50 7.90 9.91 -13.12
N PRO A 51 6.81 9.15 -12.88
CA PRO A 51 6.85 7.70 -12.98
C PRO A 51 7.52 7.30 -14.29
N ALA A 52 8.69 6.63 -14.19
CA ALA A 52 9.35 6.06 -15.34
C ALA A 52 8.34 5.15 -16.07
N PRO A 53 8.34 5.11 -17.41
CA PRO A 53 7.40 4.27 -18.15
C PRO A 53 7.46 2.84 -17.60
N ALA A 54 6.30 2.19 -17.47
CA ALA A 54 6.12 0.89 -16.81
C ALA A 54 6.94 -0.28 -17.42
N SER A 55 7.79 0.02 -18.40
CA SER A 55 8.49 -0.88 -19.29
C SER A 55 9.96 -0.48 -19.38
N ASP A 56 10.67 -0.47 -18.24
CA ASP A 56 12.12 -0.57 -18.34
C ASP A 56 12.46 -1.94 -18.97
N PRO A 57 13.31 -1.99 -20.00
CA PRO A 57 13.72 -3.24 -20.64
C PRO A 57 14.63 -4.00 -19.69
N ILE A 58 14.04 -4.67 -18.70
CA ILE A 58 14.74 -5.64 -17.88
C ILE A 58 14.76 -6.93 -18.69
N GLU A 59 15.91 -7.24 -19.28
CA GLU A 59 16.09 -8.48 -20.06
C GLU A 59 16.00 -9.74 -19.17
N ARG A 60 16.36 -9.60 -17.89
CA ARG A 60 16.46 -10.72 -16.95
C ARG A 60 16.06 -10.35 -15.54
N LEU A 61 15.14 -11.12 -14.98
CA LEU A 61 14.60 -10.93 -13.65
C LEU A 61 14.85 -12.20 -12.82
N GLU A 62 15.80 -12.09 -11.88
CA GLU A 62 16.19 -13.21 -11.03
C GLU A 62 15.40 -13.19 -9.72
N LEU A 63 14.45 -14.12 -9.57
CA LEU A 63 13.59 -14.21 -8.39
C LEU A 63 14.25 -15.04 -7.26
N PHE A 64 15.58 -14.91 -7.07
CA PHE A 64 16.32 -15.62 -6.03
C PHE A 64 16.63 -14.72 -4.84
N TRP A 65 16.01 -15.02 -3.68
CA TRP A 65 16.20 -14.29 -2.44
C TRP A 65 17.67 -14.19 -1.99
N ARG A 66 18.47 -15.23 -2.27
CA ARG A 66 19.88 -15.30 -1.87
C ARG A 66 20.82 -14.43 -2.69
N LEU A 67 20.41 -14.03 -3.90
CA LEU A 67 21.26 -13.26 -4.81
C LEU A 67 21.00 -11.75 -4.72
N GLY A 68 20.12 -11.31 -3.81
CA GLY A 68 19.96 -9.88 -3.53
C GLY A 68 19.28 -9.09 -4.65
N PHE A 69 18.55 -9.74 -5.55
CA PHE A 69 17.76 -9.02 -6.55
C PHE A 69 16.57 -8.35 -5.90
N HIS A 70 16.25 -7.17 -6.42
CA HIS A 70 15.16 -6.34 -5.97
C HIS A 70 14.39 -5.84 -7.18
N TYR A 71 13.06 -5.82 -7.08
CA TYR A 71 12.26 -5.12 -8.08
C TYR A 71 12.69 -3.65 -8.18
N THR A 72 12.82 -3.12 -9.40
CA THR A 72 13.15 -1.70 -9.65
C THR A 72 11.95 -0.78 -9.45
N CYS A 73 10.74 -1.34 -9.51
CA CYS A 73 9.48 -0.65 -9.22
C CYS A 73 9.34 -0.46 -7.68
N PRO A 74 9.18 0.78 -7.18
CA PRO A 74 9.07 1.06 -5.74
C PRO A 74 7.91 0.30 -5.06
N ILE A 75 6.77 0.13 -5.74
CA ILE A 75 5.62 -0.61 -5.19
C ILE A 75 5.96 -2.09 -4.99
N LEU A 76 6.55 -2.72 -6.00
CA LEU A 76 6.93 -4.14 -5.93
C LEU A 76 8.07 -4.36 -4.93
N ALA A 77 9.01 -3.42 -4.82
CA ALA A 77 10.09 -3.47 -3.85
C ALA A 77 9.58 -3.38 -2.40
N ALA A 78 8.57 -2.55 -2.14
CA ALA A 78 7.91 -2.49 -0.83
C ALA A 78 7.24 -3.82 -0.45
N LEU A 79 6.49 -4.43 -1.38
CA LEU A 79 5.89 -5.76 -1.20
C LEU A 79 6.95 -6.83 -0.95
N GLU A 80 8.02 -6.80 -1.73
CA GLU A 80 9.13 -7.74 -1.61
C GLU A 80 9.82 -7.64 -0.24
N THR A 81 10.09 -6.42 0.25
CA THR A 81 10.65 -6.24 1.59
C THR A 81 9.75 -6.85 2.66
N ARG A 82 8.44 -6.63 2.56
CA ARG A 82 7.49 -7.17 3.54
C ARG A 82 7.39 -8.69 3.50
N ALA A 83 7.43 -9.29 2.31
CA ALA A 83 7.42 -10.74 2.15
C ALA A 83 8.68 -11.41 2.74
N ARG A 84 9.83 -10.72 2.75
CA ARG A 84 11.08 -11.23 3.34
C ARG A 84 11.08 -11.21 4.86
N THR A 85 10.32 -10.32 5.48
CA THR A 85 10.12 -10.33 6.93
C THR A 85 9.14 -11.46 7.30
N GLU A 86 9.66 -12.68 7.46
CA GLU A 86 8.94 -13.88 7.90
C GLU A 86 8.18 -13.61 9.21
N ARG A 87 6.88 -13.30 9.15
CA ARG A 87 6.10 -12.97 10.35
C ARG A 87 4.61 -13.33 10.23
N ASP A 88 3.99 -13.31 11.40
CA ASP A 88 2.61 -13.68 11.68
C ASP A 88 1.58 -12.90 10.81
N SER A 89 0.36 -13.39 10.77
CA SER A 89 -0.74 -12.83 9.96
C SER A 89 -1.40 -11.57 10.56
N SER A 90 -0.87 -11.06 11.68
CA SER A 90 -1.33 -9.82 12.33
C SER A 90 -0.80 -8.58 11.62
N VAL A 91 -1.45 -7.43 11.86
CA VAL A 91 -1.03 -6.14 11.31
C VAL A 91 0.11 -5.61 12.17
N GLU A 92 1.29 -5.43 11.59
CA GLU A 92 2.44 -4.89 12.30
C GLU A 92 2.59 -3.36 12.11
N PRO A 93 3.31 -2.65 13.01
CA PRO A 93 3.65 -1.25 12.78
C PRO A 93 4.36 -0.98 11.45
N LEU A 94 5.11 -1.97 10.96
CA LEU A 94 5.73 -1.93 9.63
C LEU A 94 4.68 -1.91 8.51
N ASP A 95 3.57 -2.66 8.66
CA ASP A 95 2.48 -2.69 7.66
C ASP A 95 1.81 -1.32 7.53
N ALA A 96 1.56 -0.64 8.66
CA ALA A 96 1.01 0.72 8.63
C ALA A 96 1.93 1.71 7.90
N SER A 97 3.25 1.59 8.13
CA SER A 97 4.25 2.43 7.48
C SER A 97 4.36 2.14 5.98
N LEU A 98 4.37 0.86 5.58
CA LEU A 98 4.41 0.43 4.19
C LEU A 98 3.12 0.78 3.44
N LEU A 99 1.95 0.66 4.07
CA LEU A 99 0.68 1.10 3.49
C LEU A 99 0.72 2.60 3.20
N SER A 100 1.23 3.41 4.13
CA SER A 100 1.37 4.84 3.93
C SER A 100 2.29 5.17 2.75
N VAL A 101 3.46 4.51 2.66
CA VAL A 101 4.37 4.62 1.52
C VAL A 101 3.66 4.26 0.21
N LEU A 102 2.95 3.14 0.19
CA LEU A 102 2.34 2.60 -1.02
C LEU A 102 1.20 3.51 -1.52
N GLU A 103 0.37 4.03 -0.63
CA GLU A 103 -0.68 4.99 -0.95
C GLU A 103 -0.11 6.31 -1.50
N GLN A 104 1.01 6.79 -0.94
CA GLN A 104 1.71 7.96 -1.46
C GLN A 104 2.27 7.73 -2.87
N LEU A 105 2.86 6.56 -3.12
CA LEU A 105 3.33 6.17 -4.47
C LEU A 105 2.16 6.11 -5.46
N LEU A 106 1.04 5.49 -5.09
CA LEU A 106 -0.16 5.41 -5.93
C LEU A 106 -0.74 6.78 -6.25
N ALA A 107 -0.79 7.67 -5.24
CA ALA A 107 -1.24 9.06 -5.38
C ALA A 107 -0.32 9.88 -6.30
N ALA A 108 0.99 9.59 -6.28
CA ALA A 108 1.95 10.17 -7.23
C ALA A 108 1.93 9.53 -8.62
N GLY A 109 1.01 8.59 -8.89
CA GLY A 109 0.83 7.98 -10.20
C GLY A 109 1.68 6.74 -10.47
N TYR A 110 2.47 6.26 -9.49
CA TYR A 110 3.18 4.99 -9.64
C TYR A 110 2.19 3.83 -9.73
N ARG A 111 2.54 2.82 -10.53
CA ARG A 111 1.78 1.58 -10.69
C ARG A 111 2.72 0.37 -10.61
N PRO A 112 2.22 -0.80 -10.18
CA PRO A 112 2.98 -2.04 -10.29
C PRO A 112 3.46 -2.23 -11.74
N ALA A 113 4.74 -2.54 -11.93
CA ALA A 113 5.30 -2.75 -13.25
C ALA A 113 4.83 -4.09 -13.85
N VAL A 114 4.64 -4.11 -15.17
CA VAL A 114 4.41 -5.31 -15.97
C VAL A 114 5.62 -5.49 -16.87
N PHE A 115 6.25 -6.65 -16.79
CA PHE A 115 7.48 -6.92 -17.54
C PHE A 115 7.14 -7.68 -18.83
N HIS A 116 7.75 -7.26 -19.93
CA HIS A 116 7.58 -7.88 -21.25
C HIS A 116 8.85 -8.57 -21.69
N ASP A 117 8.72 -9.72 -22.34
CA ASP A 117 9.82 -10.50 -22.93
C ASP A 117 10.99 -10.81 -22.00
N VAL A 118 10.71 -10.95 -20.70
CA VAL A 118 11.71 -11.10 -19.64
C VAL A 118 12.03 -12.56 -19.34
N GLU A 119 13.30 -12.85 -19.04
CA GLU A 119 13.70 -14.14 -18.47
C GLU A 119 13.47 -14.17 -16.96
N VAL A 120 12.55 -15.01 -16.51
CA VAL A 120 12.19 -15.15 -15.09
C VAL A 120 12.85 -16.39 -14.50
N HIS A 121 13.64 -16.20 -13.44
CA HIS A 121 14.24 -17.32 -12.70
C HIS A 121 13.48 -17.59 -11.42
N THR A 122 12.52 -18.53 -11.44
CA THR A 122 11.78 -18.90 -10.23
C THR A 122 12.54 -19.92 -9.37
N HIS A 123 12.38 -19.87 -8.06
CA HIS A 123 13.03 -20.83 -7.13
C HIS A 123 12.70 -22.31 -7.41
N ARG A 124 11.63 -22.60 -8.15
CA ARG A 124 11.18 -23.97 -8.47
C ARG A 124 11.77 -24.49 -9.78
N GLN A 125 12.39 -23.63 -10.59
CA GLN A 125 12.87 -23.97 -11.92
C GLN A 125 14.39 -23.89 -11.97
N LEU A 126 15.01 -24.96 -12.47
CA LEU A 126 16.46 -25.05 -12.64
C LEU A 126 16.97 -24.16 -13.78
N ALA A 127 16.11 -23.86 -14.77
CA ALA A 127 16.44 -23.03 -15.92
C ALA A 127 15.53 -21.79 -15.96
N PRO A 128 16.02 -20.63 -16.45
CA PRO A 128 15.18 -19.48 -16.73
C PRO A 128 14.02 -19.85 -17.65
N VAL A 129 12.86 -19.25 -17.38
CA VAL A 129 11.72 -19.31 -18.29
C VAL A 129 11.48 -17.92 -18.86
N ARG A 130 11.58 -17.81 -20.18
CA ARG A 130 11.21 -16.58 -20.88
C ARG A 130 9.69 -16.42 -20.88
N ARG A 131 9.22 -15.25 -20.45
CA ARG A 131 7.80 -14.89 -20.39
C ARG A 131 7.55 -13.71 -21.30
N ALA A 132 6.57 -13.82 -22.20
CA ALA A 132 6.16 -12.70 -23.06
C ALA A 132 5.57 -11.55 -22.23
N VAL A 133 4.81 -11.90 -21.19
CA VAL A 133 4.28 -10.98 -20.18
C VAL A 133 4.46 -11.63 -18.82
N PHE A 134 4.97 -10.88 -17.86
CA PHE A 134 5.11 -11.27 -16.46
C PHE A 134 4.53 -10.18 -15.57
N GLU A 135 3.46 -10.52 -14.85
CA GLU A 135 2.77 -9.65 -13.90
C GLU A 135 3.10 -10.11 -12.47
N PRO A 136 4.03 -9.46 -11.76
CA PRO A 136 4.51 -9.94 -10.47
C PRO A 136 3.42 -10.20 -9.43
N LEU A 137 2.38 -9.38 -9.39
CA LEU A 137 1.27 -9.55 -8.46
C LEU A 137 0.47 -10.84 -8.69
N SER A 138 0.43 -11.33 -9.93
CA SER A 138 -0.31 -12.53 -10.34
C SER A 138 0.62 -13.75 -10.42
N ASP A 139 1.84 -13.56 -10.92
CA ASP A 139 2.75 -14.63 -11.32
C ASP A 139 3.85 -14.93 -10.29
N ASP A 140 4.16 -14.02 -9.37
CA ASP A 140 5.20 -14.23 -8.35
C ASP A 140 4.60 -14.62 -6.99
N PRO A 141 4.48 -15.94 -6.68
CA PRO A 141 3.90 -16.39 -5.41
C PRO A 141 4.72 -15.94 -4.20
N ARG A 142 5.97 -15.50 -4.40
CA ARG A 142 6.85 -15.00 -3.35
C ARG A 142 6.42 -13.66 -2.79
N LEU A 143 5.63 -12.89 -3.55
CA LEU A 143 5.04 -11.66 -3.04
C LEU A 143 3.90 -11.94 -2.06
N ASP A 144 3.42 -13.18 -1.94
CA ASP A 144 2.37 -13.60 -1.00
C ASP A 144 1.21 -12.60 -0.85
N VAL A 145 0.67 -12.18 -2.00
CA VAL A 145 -0.40 -11.17 -2.08
C VAL A 145 -1.70 -11.61 -1.41
N ALA A 146 -1.88 -12.90 -1.16
CA ALA A 146 -3.05 -13.45 -0.46
C ALA A 146 -2.82 -13.66 1.05
N GLY A 147 -1.55 -13.80 1.48
CA GLY A 147 -1.16 -13.98 2.87
C GLY A 147 -0.61 -12.68 3.46
N THR A 148 0.69 -12.62 3.67
CA THR A 148 1.39 -11.53 4.36
C THR A 148 1.13 -10.16 3.73
N ASN A 149 1.09 -10.07 2.40
CA ASN A 149 0.92 -8.80 1.70
C ASN A 149 -0.54 -8.46 1.34
N ARG A 150 -1.53 -9.15 1.91
CA ARG A 150 -2.95 -8.98 1.54
C ARG A 150 -3.49 -7.55 1.66
N TRP A 151 -3.03 -6.79 2.66
CA TRP A 151 -3.48 -5.40 2.85
C TRP A 151 -2.78 -4.43 1.91
N LEU A 152 -1.50 -4.65 1.63
CA LEU A 152 -0.77 -3.88 0.61
C LEU A 152 -1.36 -4.14 -0.78
N ALA A 153 -1.70 -5.40 -1.09
CA ALA A 153 -2.41 -5.76 -2.31
C ALA A 153 -3.79 -5.10 -2.40
N LEU A 154 -4.54 -5.03 -1.29
CA LEU A 154 -5.81 -4.32 -1.23
C LEU A 154 -5.68 -2.81 -1.50
N ALA A 155 -4.60 -2.17 -1.01
CA ALA A 155 -4.29 -0.77 -1.32
C ALA A 155 -3.99 -0.57 -2.81
N ILE A 156 -3.27 -1.50 -3.44
CA ILE A 156 -2.97 -1.46 -4.88
C ILE A 156 -4.23 -1.62 -5.73
N GLU A 157 -5.06 -2.63 -5.43
CA GLU A 157 -6.29 -2.91 -6.18
C GLU A 157 -7.34 -1.79 -5.98
N HIS A 158 -7.35 -1.17 -4.79
CA HIS A 158 -8.27 -0.12 -4.39
C HIS A 158 -9.75 -0.42 -4.73
N PRO A 159 -10.28 -1.62 -4.42
CA PRO A 159 -11.66 -1.95 -4.74
C PRO A 159 -12.64 -1.05 -3.98
N ALA A 160 -13.75 -0.68 -4.62
CA ALA A 160 -14.82 0.02 -3.94
C ALA A 160 -15.38 -0.85 -2.81
N TRP A 161 -15.46 -0.28 -1.60
CA TRP A 161 -16.05 -0.99 -0.48
C TRP A 161 -17.52 -1.34 -0.77
N SER A 162 -17.92 -2.54 -0.36
CA SER A 162 -19.30 -2.98 -0.32
C SER A 162 -19.54 -3.90 0.87
N PRO A 163 -20.79 -4.07 1.33
CA PRO A 163 -21.10 -5.03 2.38
C PRO A 163 -20.62 -6.46 2.08
N ALA A 164 -20.67 -6.88 0.80
CA ALA A 164 -20.22 -8.20 0.36
C ALA A 164 -18.69 -8.38 0.48
N GLN A 165 -17.92 -7.30 0.31
CA GLN A 165 -16.46 -7.32 0.39
C GLN A 165 -15.91 -6.85 1.73
N HIS A 166 -16.79 -6.52 2.69
CA HIS A 166 -16.41 -5.94 3.99
C HIS A 166 -15.38 -6.79 4.75
N ALA A 167 -15.43 -8.11 4.61
CA ALA A 167 -14.48 -9.01 5.26
C ALA A 167 -13.02 -8.83 4.77
N ARG A 168 -12.81 -8.27 3.57
CA ARG A 168 -11.50 -7.98 2.98
C ARG A 168 -10.81 -6.74 3.58
N PHE A 169 -11.45 -6.00 4.47
CA PHE A 169 -10.86 -4.78 5.03
C PHE A 169 -10.30 -5.02 6.44
N LEU A 170 -9.47 -4.09 6.91
CA LEU A 170 -8.81 -4.15 8.21
C LEU A 170 -9.80 -4.30 9.39
N PRO A 171 -9.47 -5.10 10.42
CA PRO A 171 -10.28 -5.27 11.62
C PRO A 171 -10.86 -3.98 12.22
N SER A 172 -10.04 -2.93 12.42
CA SER A 172 -10.50 -1.65 12.97
C SER A 172 -11.58 -0.97 12.12
N PHE A 173 -11.37 -0.92 10.80
CA PHE A 173 -12.39 -0.39 9.87
C PHE A 173 -13.69 -1.20 9.95
N ARG A 174 -13.57 -2.53 10.04
CA ARG A 174 -14.73 -3.42 10.15
C ARG A 174 -15.53 -3.16 11.43
N ALA A 175 -14.84 -3.04 12.56
CA ALA A 175 -15.44 -2.74 13.85
C ALA A 175 -16.14 -1.36 13.85
N ALA A 176 -15.48 -0.34 13.29
CA ALA A 176 -16.03 1.01 13.19
C ALA A 176 -17.30 1.06 12.32
N THR A 177 -17.25 0.44 11.14
CA THR A 177 -18.38 0.34 10.21
C THR A 177 -19.55 -0.41 10.86
N ARG A 178 -19.30 -1.55 11.51
CA ARG A 178 -20.34 -2.31 12.22
C ARG A 178 -21.00 -1.48 13.31
N THR A 179 -20.21 -0.74 14.09
CA THR A 179 -20.70 0.14 15.15
C THR A 179 -21.59 1.24 14.58
N LEU A 180 -21.14 1.89 13.50
CA LEU A 180 -21.92 2.92 12.80
C LEU A 180 -23.26 2.36 12.31
N LEU A 181 -23.27 1.22 11.60
CA LEU A 181 -24.49 0.61 11.08
C LEU A 181 -25.46 0.20 12.20
N LEU A 182 -24.94 -0.29 13.34
CA LEU A 182 -25.77 -0.62 14.50
C LEU A 182 -26.40 0.63 15.13
N VAL A 183 -25.66 1.73 15.25
CA VAL A 183 -26.19 3.01 15.76
C VAL A 183 -27.28 3.54 14.84
N LEU A 184 -27.09 3.47 13.52
CA LEU A 184 -28.08 3.92 12.55
C LEU A 184 -29.35 3.07 12.60
N HIS A 185 -29.22 1.75 12.68
CA HIS A 185 -30.35 0.85 12.81
C HIS A 185 -31.15 1.09 14.10
N ARG A 186 -30.47 1.39 15.22
CA ARG A 186 -31.13 1.74 16.49
C ARG A 186 -31.85 3.08 16.39
N THR A 187 -31.22 4.09 15.78
CA THR A 187 -31.77 5.45 15.66
C THR A 187 -32.99 5.49 14.74
N SER A 188 -32.98 4.73 13.64
CA SER A 188 -34.11 4.59 12.73
C SER A 188 -35.35 3.98 13.41
N ARG A 189 -35.14 3.09 14.40
CA ARG A 189 -36.23 2.44 15.15
C ARG A 189 -36.82 3.29 16.27
N THR A 190 -36.07 4.19 16.88
CA THR A 190 -36.50 4.87 18.12
C THR A 190 -37.22 6.19 17.91
N GLY A 191 -37.33 6.70 16.67
CA GLY A 191 -38.18 7.86 16.32
C GLY A 191 -37.97 9.12 17.19
N SER A 192 -36.85 9.19 17.91
CA SER A 192 -36.68 10.12 19.02
C SER A 192 -36.16 11.45 18.49
N GLY A 193 -36.90 12.52 18.74
CA GLY A 193 -36.66 13.89 18.26
C GLY A 193 -35.40 14.59 18.80
N SER A 194 -34.34 13.83 19.11
CA SER A 194 -33.03 14.35 19.46
C SER A 194 -32.24 14.73 18.19
N SER A 195 -31.80 15.98 18.12
CA SER A 195 -31.00 16.56 17.03
C SER A 195 -29.54 16.07 17.07
N SER A 196 -29.33 14.76 17.08
CA SER A 196 -27.99 14.17 17.09
C SER A 196 -27.47 13.95 15.66
N LEU A 197 -26.13 13.94 15.49
CA LEU A 197 -25.49 13.52 14.24
C LEU A 197 -25.96 12.13 13.79
N ALA A 198 -26.23 11.22 14.72
CA ALA A 198 -26.76 9.90 14.41
C ALA A 198 -28.16 9.98 13.76
N SER A 199 -29.00 10.94 14.18
CA SER A 199 -30.31 11.18 13.57
C SER A 199 -30.19 11.74 12.16
N LEU A 200 -29.21 12.63 11.91
CA LEU A 200 -28.91 13.15 10.58
C LEU A 200 -28.36 12.07 9.64
N LEU A 201 -27.50 11.18 10.14
CA LEU A 201 -27.00 10.07 9.35
C LEU A 201 -28.07 9.01 9.10
N ALA A 202 -28.98 8.79 10.07
CA ALA A 202 -30.08 7.83 9.93
C ALA A 202 -31.18 8.32 8.97
N SER A 203 -31.23 9.62 8.64
CA SER A 203 -32.13 10.16 7.63
C SER A 203 -31.56 10.11 6.21
N LEU A 204 -30.27 9.77 6.04
CA LEU A 204 -29.68 9.56 4.72
C LEU A 204 -30.24 8.28 4.07
N PRO A 205 -30.48 8.27 2.75
CA PRO A 205 -30.73 7.03 2.04
C PRO A 205 -29.54 6.06 2.20
N ASN A 206 -29.80 4.77 2.03
CA ASN A 206 -28.78 3.74 2.20
C ASN A 206 -27.58 3.93 1.25
N ASP A 207 -27.81 4.35 0.00
CA ASP A 207 -26.72 4.43 -1.00
C ASP A 207 -25.68 5.52 -0.67
N PRO A 208 -26.06 6.78 -0.35
CA PRO A 208 -25.11 7.78 0.14
C PRO A 208 -24.35 7.35 1.40
N LEU A 209 -25.01 6.67 2.33
CA LEU A 209 -24.35 6.15 3.54
C LEU A 209 -23.28 5.12 3.19
N LEU A 210 -23.61 4.13 2.35
CA LEU A 210 -22.66 3.12 1.91
C LEU A 210 -21.51 3.76 1.11
N HIS A 211 -21.79 4.80 0.33
CA HIS A 211 -20.78 5.57 -0.37
C HIS A 211 -19.82 6.29 0.60
N ILE A 212 -20.33 6.95 1.64
CA ILE A 212 -19.50 7.60 2.68
C ILE A 212 -18.61 6.58 3.40
N ILE A 213 -19.18 5.42 3.77
CA ILE A 213 -18.40 4.33 4.38
C ILE A 213 -17.29 3.85 3.43
N GLY A 214 -17.60 3.74 2.14
CA GLY A 214 -16.61 3.34 1.15
C GLY A 214 -15.51 4.36 0.92
N LEU A 215 -15.81 5.65 0.99
CA LEU A 215 -14.78 6.70 0.99
C LEU A 215 -13.92 6.64 2.25
N ALA A 216 -14.53 6.38 3.41
CA ALA A 216 -13.82 6.25 4.68
C ALA A 216 -12.98 4.96 4.80
N ALA A 217 -13.14 4.01 3.88
CA ALA A 217 -12.33 2.79 3.85
C ALA A 217 -10.86 3.08 3.50
N TYR A 218 -10.58 4.22 2.87
CA TYR A 218 -9.24 4.64 2.45
C TYR A 218 -8.89 6.02 3.05
N PRO A 219 -7.60 6.28 3.36
CA PRO A 219 -6.47 5.38 3.24
C PRO A 219 -6.47 4.24 4.29
N LEU A 220 -6.08 3.03 3.87
CA LEU A 220 -5.91 1.85 4.71
C LEU A 220 -4.86 2.07 5.80
N SER A 221 -3.82 2.88 5.54
CA SER A 221 -2.79 3.18 6.54
C SER A 221 -3.33 3.80 7.84
N THR A 222 -4.43 4.55 7.77
CA THR A 222 -5.09 5.13 8.97
C THR A 222 -5.66 4.02 9.86
N TRP A 223 -6.28 3.01 9.25
CA TRP A 223 -6.85 1.87 9.98
C TRP A 223 -5.78 0.91 10.47
N ALA A 224 -4.71 0.71 9.70
CA ALA A 224 -3.59 -0.14 10.08
C ALA A 224 -2.84 0.39 11.30
N ALA A 225 -2.73 1.72 11.44
CA ALA A 225 -2.16 2.33 12.63
C ALA A 225 -2.98 2.01 13.90
N LEU A 226 -4.32 1.95 13.80
CA LEU A 226 -5.18 1.55 14.91
C LEU A 226 -4.99 0.06 15.27
N ASP A 227 -5.01 -0.82 14.27
CA ASP A 227 -4.83 -2.25 14.48
C ASP A 227 -3.45 -2.60 15.07
N ALA A 228 -2.41 -1.83 14.73
CA ALA A 228 -1.07 -2.02 15.26
C ALA A 228 -0.90 -1.53 16.72
N CYS A 229 -1.83 -0.72 17.25
CA CYS A 229 -1.81 -0.26 18.64
C CYS A 229 -2.57 -1.19 19.60
N ASP A 230 -3.53 -1.96 19.08
CA ASP A 230 -4.44 -2.81 19.87
C ASP A 230 -3.97 -4.27 20.02
N GLY A 231 -2.87 -4.65 19.36
CA GLY A 231 -2.27 -6.00 19.40
C GLY A 231 -1.00 -6.07 20.23
#